data_AF-A0A9D8GNF3-F1
#
_entry.id   AF-A0A9D8GNF3-F1
#
_cell.length_a   1.000
_cell.length_b   1.000
_cell.length_c   1.000
_cell.angle_alpha   90.00
_cell.angle_beta   90.00
_cell.angle_gamma   90.00
#
_symmetry.space_group_name_H-M   'P 1'
#
loop_
_entity.id
_entity.type
_entity.pdbx_description
1 polymer ?
#
loop_
_entity_poly.entity_id
_entity_poly.type
_entity_poly.pdbx_seq_one_letter_code
_entity_poly.pdbx_strand_id
1 'polypeptide(L)'
;MPSRPTFHEHVEGPKFFENKTAYHYFRLGHGESPDRPFKLFVPLTNDAFGDFINSLHLALQIAGRFEHSVTTFAMFNNRPYKMELLALYPLARKLILTKSHEALDLINLKFFDAPHRQGAPPDVGDYREAPDIIADVRWQDFVLLPNTQQRVFKPEQPLLPLRIPADVASDLHRRLIQLGLDDRRWFCCMHYREANYQWKYISNIRDCDPDVYLPLIDYVVDRLGGQVVRLGHPEMRDHPPRPGFVDLAKLPDSTMLQAYAVSRARFCVSGSGGANCLMHAFDAPVGLVDSCGWFDCAYQHAFLLTLTVVTPSGQSLRQDALFESGLMNQRALQIAMERHLEIQIVKCTTEEILRVADFMFDHTAATTGWRDAPEMPLQPFDNSFTWPMRGSIRPKFIDL
;
A
#
# COMPACT_ATOMS: atom_id res chain seq x y z
N MET A 1 23.54 29.79 19.47
CA MET A 1 22.82 28.78 18.67
C MET A 1 21.45 29.35 18.34
N PRO A 2 21.11 29.61 17.06
CA PRO A 2 19.78 30.08 16.71
C PRO A 2 18.77 28.93 16.87
N SER A 3 17.65 29.23 17.53
CA SER A 3 16.54 28.31 17.78
C SER A 3 15.97 27.78 16.47
N ARG A 4 15.82 26.45 16.36
CA ARG A 4 15.15 25.78 15.23
C ARG A 4 13.74 26.36 15.05
N PRO A 5 13.32 26.75 13.83
CA PRO A 5 11.93 27.09 13.58
C PRO A 5 11.09 25.81 13.66
N THR A 6 10.28 25.69 14.70
CA THR A 6 9.26 24.64 14.82
C THR A 6 8.09 25.01 13.91
N PHE A 7 7.96 24.31 12.78
CA PHE A 7 6.76 24.35 11.94
C PHE A 7 5.64 23.58 12.64
N HIS A 8 4.93 24.25 13.53
CA HIS A 8 3.64 23.80 14.05
C HIS A 8 2.55 24.73 13.51
N GLU A 9 2.19 24.58 12.24
CA GLU A 9 0.87 25.04 11.82
C GLU A 9 -0.17 24.12 12.47
N HIS A 10 -0.85 24.63 13.48
CA HIS A 10 -2.10 24.06 13.96
C HIS A 10 -3.12 24.17 12.81
N VAL A 11 -3.16 23.15 11.95
CA VAL A 11 -4.29 22.94 11.06
C VAL A 11 -5.45 22.56 11.96
N GLU A 12 -6.38 23.49 12.21
CA GLU A 12 -7.68 23.14 12.79
C GLU A 12 -8.31 22.06 11.91
N GLY A 13 -8.33 20.82 12.43
CA GLY A 13 -9.01 19.72 11.76
C GLY A 13 -10.51 20.03 11.64
N PRO A 14 -11.21 19.40 10.69
CA PRO A 14 -12.66 19.59 10.57
C PRO A 14 -13.35 19.32 11.91
N LYS A 15 -14.17 20.30 12.36
CA LYS A 15 -14.94 20.30 13.62
C LYS A 15 -15.86 19.08 13.84
N PHE A 16 -15.98 18.20 12.84
CA PHE A 16 -16.67 16.92 12.93
C PHE A 16 -16.16 16.03 14.08
N PHE A 17 -14.89 16.18 14.48
CA PHE A 17 -14.24 15.30 15.45
C PHE A 17 -14.16 15.85 16.89
N GLU A 18 -14.40 17.14 17.14
CA GLU A 18 -14.26 17.73 18.49
C GLU A 18 -15.31 17.20 19.48
N ASN A 19 -16.45 16.69 18.98
CA ASN A 19 -17.52 16.11 19.80
C ASN A 19 -17.67 14.58 19.66
N LYS A 20 -16.77 13.91 18.93
CA LYS A 20 -16.79 12.45 18.70
C LYS A 20 -15.41 11.80 18.91
N THR A 21 -14.62 12.28 19.87
CA THR A 21 -13.65 11.42 20.58
C THR A 21 -14.40 10.43 21.46
N ALA A 22 -15.27 9.62 20.84
CA ALA A 22 -15.76 8.42 21.47
C ALA A 22 -14.57 7.47 21.58
N TYR A 23 -13.98 7.41 22.77
CA TYR A 23 -13.44 6.14 23.24
C TYR A 23 -14.60 5.14 23.14
N HIS A 24 -14.72 4.48 21.99
CA HIS A 24 -15.61 3.35 21.85
C HIS A 24 -15.00 2.26 22.73
N TYR A 25 -15.41 2.21 23.99
CA TYR A 25 -15.44 0.95 24.71
C TYR A 25 -16.40 0.06 23.93
N PHE A 26 -15.86 -0.65 22.94
CA PHE A 26 -16.57 -1.70 22.23
C PHE A 26 -17.16 -2.63 23.30
N ARG A 27 -18.44 -3.01 23.17
CA ARG A 27 -19.08 -3.87 24.17
C ARG A 27 -18.26 -5.16 24.29
N LEU A 28 -18.15 -5.71 25.49
CA LEU A 28 -17.60 -7.06 25.69
C LEU A 28 -18.32 -8.04 24.73
N GLY A 29 -17.59 -8.90 24.01
CA GLY A 29 -18.18 -9.90 23.12
C GLY A 29 -18.08 -9.69 21.61
N HIS A 30 -17.55 -8.57 21.09
CA HIS A 30 -17.40 -8.41 19.64
C HIS A 30 -16.32 -9.33 19.07
N GLY A 31 -16.68 -10.14 18.08
CA GLY A 31 -15.73 -11.02 17.40
C GLY A 31 -15.34 -12.28 18.16
N GLU A 32 -15.89 -12.49 19.36
CA GLU A 32 -15.69 -13.72 20.17
C GLU A 32 -16.54 -14.90 19.67
N SER A 33 -17.52 -14.68 18.77
CA SER A 33 -18.33 -15.76 18.22
C SER A 33 -18.74 -15.49 16.76
N PRO A 34 -19.01 -16.55 15.97
CA PRO A 34 -19.47 -16.40 14.58
C PRO A 34 -20.87 -15.77 14.48
N ASP A 35 -21.69 -15.85 15.54
CA ASP A 35 -23.01 -15.20 15.61
C ASP A 35 -22.91 -13.70 15.91
N ARG A 36 -21.80 -13.26 16.51
CA ARG A 36 -21.49 -11.85 16.77
C ARG A 36 -20.08 -11.48 16.28
N PRO A 37 -19.81 -11.56 14.97
CA PRO A 37 -18.51 -11.15 14.46
C PRO A 37 -18.32 -9.64 14.67
N PHE A 38 -17.06 -9.20 14.71
CA PHE A 38 -16.74 -7.79 14.57
C PHE A 38 -17.04 -7.35 13.13
N LYS A 39 -17.88 -6.33 12.98
CA LYS A 39 -18.35 -5.86 11.68
C LYS A 39 -17.64 -4.56 11.30
N LEU A 40 -16.85 -4.63 10.23
CA LEU A 40 -16.07 -3.52 9.71
C LEU A 40 -16.66 -3.04 8.38
N PHE A 41 -16.99 -1.75 8.28
CA PHE A 41 -17.39 -1.14 7.01
C PHE A 41 -16.27 -0.31 6.40
N VAL A 42 -15.99 -0.54 5.11
CA VAL A 42 -14.89 0.10 4.39
C VAL A 42 -15.37 0.62 3.03
N PRO A 43 -15.66 1.92 2.91
CA PRO A 43 -15.89 2.58 1.63
C PRO A 43 -14.57 2.70 0.86
N LEU A 44 -14.41 1.98 -0.24
CA LEU A 44 -13.23 2.03 -1.11
C LEU A 44 -13.43 3.06 -2.23
N THR A 45 -13.28 4.34 -1.88
CA THR A 45 -13.41 5.46 -2.82
C THR A 45 -12.14 5.70 -3.65
N ASN A 46 -11.01 5.10 -3.28
CA ASN A 46 -9.73 5.34 -3.93
C ASN A 46 -9.65 4.65 -5.31
N ASP A 47 -9.23 5.42 -6.32
CA ASP A 47 -9.01 4.95 -7.70
C ASP A 47 -7.54 4.79 -8.08
N ALA A 48 -6.62 5.18 -7.19
CA ALA A 48 -5.20 4.91 -7.36
C ALA A 48 -4.88 3.50 -6.86
N PHE A 49 -4.07 2.77 -7.64
CA PHE A 49 -3.73 1.37 -7.36
C PHE A 49 -3.16 1.17 -5.94
N GLY A 50 -2.18 1.99 -5.55
CA GLY A 50 -1.55 1.90 -4.23
C GLY A 50 -2.51 2.23 -3.08
N ASP A 51 -3.31 3.29 -3.23
CA ASP A 51 -4.27 3.71 -2.20
C ASP A 51 -5.36 2.66 -1.99
N PHE A 52 -5.82 2.01 -3.06
CA PHE A 52 -6.78 0.90 -2.96
C PHE A 52 -6.20 -0.29 -2.18
N ILE A 53 -4.95 -0.68 -2.45
CA ILE A 53 -4.28 -1.76 -1.72
C ILE A 53 -4.09 -1.39 -0.25
N ASN A 54 -3.67 -0.15 0.04
CA ASN A 54 -3.51 0.33 1.40
C ASN A 54 -4.83 0.28 2.18
N SER A 55 -5.96 0.66 1.56
CA SER A 55 -7.28 0.53 2.16
C SER A 55 -7.62 -0.92 2.51
N LEU A 56 -7.37 -1.86 1.58
CA LEU A 56 -7.61 -3.29 1.82
C LEU A 56 -6.72 -3.85 2.93
N HIS A 57 -5.43 -3.51 2.90
CA HIS A 57 -4.46 -3.98 3.87
C HIS A 57 -4.74 -3.42 5.26
N LEU A 58 -5.11 -2.14 5.37
CA LEU A 58 -5.52 -1.53 6.63
C LEU A 58 -6.79 -2.20 7.20
N ALA A 59 -7.78 -2.47 6.36
CA ALA A 59 -8.97 -3.22 6.77
C ALA A 59 -8.61 -4.63 7.27
N LEU A 60 -7.61 -5.27 6.67
CA LEU A 60 -7.12 -6.58 7.10
C LEU A 60 -6.45 -6.47 8.47
N GLN A 61 -5.62 -5.45 8.70
CA GLN A 61 -4.96 -5.23 10.00
C GLN A 61 -5.95 -5.01 11.14
N ILE A 62 -7.07 -4.34 10.88
CA ILE A 62 -8.12 -4.09 11.88
C ILE A 62 -8.96 -5.35 12.10
N ALA A 63 -9.52 -5.93 11.03
CA ALA A 63 -10.41 -7.07 11.12
C ALA A 63 -9.72 -8.32 11.69
N GLY A 64 -8.44 -8.53 11.36
CA GLY A 64 -7.68 -9.66 11.88
C GLY A 64 -7.23 -9.53 13.34
N ARG A 65 -7.67 -8.49 14.07
CA ARG A 65 -7.59 -8.45 15.55
C ARG A 65 -8.71 -9.21 16.24
N PHE A 66 -9.66 -9.70 15.47
CA PHE A 66 -10.84 -10.38 15.97
C PHE A 66 -10.88 -11.80 15.41
N GLU A 67 -11.19 -12.77 16.27
CA GLU A 67 -11.32 -14.18 15.91
C GLU A 67 -12.38 -14.38 14.83
N HIS A 68 -13.51 -13.69 15.01
CA HIS A 68 -14.56 -13.60 14.02
C HIS A 68 -14.74 -12.14 13.58
N SER A 69 -14.46 -11.87 12.31
CA SER A 69 -14.73 -10.58 11.69
C SER A 69 -15.40 -10.74 10.34
N VAL A 70 -16.22 -9.75 9.97
CA VAL A 70 -16.80 -9.62 8.64
C VAL A 70 -16.58 -8.19 8.17
N THR A 71 -15.90 -8.06 7.03
CA THR A 71 -15.64 -6.75 6.42
C THR A 71 -16.58 -6.51 5.25
N THR A 72 -17.43 -5.49 5.35
CA THR A 72 -18.27 -5.03 4.25
C THR A 72 -17.53 -3.93 3.48
N PHE A 73 -17.12 -4.26 2.26
CA PHE A 73 -16.56 -3.29 1.32
C PHE A 73 -17.67 -2.67 0.48
N ALA A 74 -17.67 -1.35 0.33
CA ALA A 74 -18.51 -0.65 -0.62
C ALA A 74 -17.63 0.06 -1.66
N MET A 75 -17.88 -0.16 -2.95
CA MET A 75 -17.02 0.40 -4.00
C MET A 75 -17.74 0.61 -5.34
N PHE A 76 -17.23 1.56 -6.11
CA PHE A 76 -17.51 1.67 -7.54
C PHE A 76 -16.43 0.91 -8.34
N ASN A 77 -16.83 -0.11 -9.10
CA ASN A 77 -15.90 -0.95 -9.87
C ASN A 77 -15.55 -0.34 -11.24
N ASN A 78 -14.80 0.76 -11.22
CA ASN A 78 -14.40 1.53 -12.40
C ASN A 78 -12.96 1.27 -12.86
N ARG A 79 -12.30 0.26 -12.30
CA ARG A 79 -10.92 -0.09 -12.60
C ARG A 79 -10.82 -1.61 -12.72
N PRO A 80 -10.11 -2.13 -13.74
CA PRO A 80 -10.06 -3.58 -14.01
C PRO A 80 -9.44 -4.38 -12.86
N TYR A 81 -8.51 -3.77 -12.12
CA TYR A 81 -7.77 -4.43 -11.06
C TYR A 81 -8.52 -4.56 -9.72
N LYS A 82 -9.59 -3.79 -9.48
CA LYS A 82 -10.18 -3.68 -8.12
C LYS A 82 -10.74 -5.01 -7.61
N MET A 83 -11.45 -5.74 -8.47
CA MET A 83 -12.05 -7.04 -8.10
C MET A 83 -10.97 -8.09 -7.85
N GLU A 84 -9.91 -8.12 -8.65
CA GLU A 84 -8.78 -9.03 -8.45
C GLU A 84 -8.04 -8.74 -7.14
N LEU A 85 -7.77 -7.46 -6.85
CA LEU A 85 -7.13 -7.07 -5.59
C LEU A 85 -8.02 -7.36 -4.38
N LEU A 86 -9.35 -7.16 -4.47
CA LEU A 86 -10.28 -7.50 -3.41
C LEU A 86 -10.31 -9.01 -3.14
N ALA A 87 -10.10 -9.84 -4.17
CA ALA A 87 -10.00 -11.29 -4.01
C ALA A 87 -8.83 -11.71 -3.11
N LEU A 88 -7.80 -10.86 -2.97
CA LEU A 88 -6.64 -11.11 -2.12
C LEU A 88 -6.92 -10.98 -0.61
N TYR A 89 -8.08 -10.44 -0.23
CA TYR A 89 -8.45 -10.23 1.17
C TYR A 89 -8.85 -11.56 1.84
N PRO A 90 -8.10 -12.10 2.80
CA PRO A 90 -8.29 -13.49 3.23
C PRO A 90 -9.43 -13.72 4.23
N LEU A 91 -9.98 -12.67 4.83
CA LEU A 91 -11.02 -12.79 5.86
C LEU A 91 -12.43 -12.72 5.26
N ALA A 92 -13.43 -13.13 6.05
CA ALA A 92 -14.82 -13.08 5.63
C ALA A 92 -15.22 -11.65 5.25
N ARG A 93 -15.89 -11.52 4.11
CA ARG A 93 -16.22 -10.22 3.54
C ARG A 93 -17.58 -10.22 2.84
N LYS A 94 -18.17 -9.04 2.78
CA LYS A 94 -19.31 -8.70 1.93
C LYS A 94 -18.88 -7.62 0.94
N LEU A 95 -19.53 -7.57 -0.21
CA LEU A 95 -19.27 -6.56 -1.23
C LEU A 95 -20.58 -5.87 -1.63
N ILE A 96 -20.53 -4.55 -1.60
CA ILE A 96 -21.58 -3.66 -2.07
C ILE A 96 -21.02 -2.90 -3.28
N LEU A 97 -21.55 -3.21 -4.46
CA LEU A 97 -21.20 -2.49 -5.68
C LEU A 97 -22.12 -1.30 -5.86
N THR A 98 -21.53 -0.10 -5.96
CA THR A 98 -22.27 1.13 -6.26
C THR A 98 -22.26 1.41 -7.77
N LYS A 99 -23.28 2.14 -8.25
CA LYS A 99 -23.38 2.57 -9.65
C LYS A 99 -22.41 3.72 -9.99
N SER A 100 -22.00 4.51 -9.00
CA SER A 100 -21.12 5.66 -9.16
C SER A 100 -20.36 6.01 -7.87
N HIS A 101 -19.44 6.97 -7.96
CA HIS A 101 -18.72 7.53 -6.81
C HIS A 101 -19.64 8.35 -5.91
N GLU A 102 -20.58 9.13 -6.47
CA GLU A 102 -21.51 9.94 -5.68
C GLU A 102 -22.39 9.08 -4.78
N ALA A 103 -22.81 7.91 -5.27
CA ALA A 103 -23.56 6.94 -4.46
C ALA A 103 -22.73 6.45 -3.25
N LEU A 104 -21.40 6.33 -3.40
CA LEU A 104 -20.50 5.94 -2.32
C LEU A 104 -20.29 7.09 -1.32
N ASP A 105 -20.19 8.32 -1.79
CA ASP A 105 -20.09 9.52 -0.94
C ASP A 105 -21.37 9.77 -0.13
N LEU A 106 -22.52 9.48 -0.72
CA LEU A 106 -23.82 9.52 -0.03
C LEU A 106 -23.90 8.49 1.10
N ILE A 107 -23.26 7.32 0.95
CA ILE A 107 -23.12 6.34 2.03
C ILE A 107 -22.24 6.91 3.16
N ASN A 108 -21.17 7.63 2.81
CA ASN A 108 -20.21 8.17 3.76
C ASN A 108 -20.74 9.31 4.64
N LEU A 109 -21.55 10.23 4.08
CA LEU A 109 -21.93 11.47 4.77
C LEU A 109 -23.30 11.39 5.45
N LYS A 110 -24.32 10.84 4.78
CA LYS A 110 -25.71 10.95 5.27
C LYS A 110 -26.11 9.87 6.28
N PHE A 111 -25.43 8.72 6.30
CA PHE A 111 -25.79 7.61 7.18
C PHE A 111 -25.39 7.83 8.64
N PHE A 112 -24.32 8.56 8.89
CA PHE A 112 -23.78 8.74 10.24
C PHE A 112 -24.21 10.04 10.92
N ASP A 113 -24.82 10.95 10.15
CA ASP A 113 -25.29 12.25 10.62
C ASP A 113 -26.81 12.30 10.90
N ALA A 114 -27.57 11.28 10.50
CA ALA A 114 -28.99 11.21 10.83
C ALA A 114 -29.13 11.02 12.36
N PRO A 115 -29.69 12.00 13.11
CA PRO A 115 -29.91 11.83 14.53
C PRO A 115 -30.75 10.57 14.76
N HIS A 116 -30.36 9.75 15.72
CA HIS A 116 -31.11 8.59 16.20
C HIS A 116 -32.49 9.03 16.72
N ARG A 117 -33.42 9.36 15.82
CA ARG A 117 -34.83 9.47 16.17
C ARG A 117 -35.31 8.04 16.38
N GLN A 118 -35.27 7.60 17.64
CA GLN A 118 -35.93 6.38 18.08
C GLN A 118 -37.35 6.36 17.50
N GLY A 119 -37.61 5.45 16.57
CA GLY A 119 -38.96 5.18 16.05
C GLY A 119 -39.35 5.83 14.72
N ALA A 120 -38.58 6.77 14.16
CA ALA A 120 -38.83 7.26 12.81
C ALA A 120 -37.83 6.63 11.85
N PRO A 121 -38.24 5.81 10.86
CA PRO A 121 -37.36 5.53 9.74
C PRO A 121 -36.91 6.89 9.18
N PRO A 122 -35.60 7.12 8.93
CA PRO A 122 -35.17 8.36 8.34
C PRO A 122 -36.02 8.63 7.10
N ASP A 123 -36.32 9.88 6.82
CA ASP A 123 -36.96 10.27 5.57
C ASP A 123 -35.94 10.02 4.44
N VAL A 124 -35.79 8.75 4.06
CA VAL A 124 -34.85 8.23 3.06
C VAL A 124 -35.40 8.47 1.66
N GLY A 125 -35.84 9.70 1.40
CA GLY A 125 -36.58 10.11 0.20
C GLY A 125 -36.02 9.62 -1.14
N ASP A 126 -34.74 9.27 -1.22
CA ASP A 126 -34.08 8.72 -2.42
C ASP A 126 -33.41 7.34 -2.27
N TYR A 127 -33.48 6.66 -1.11
CA TYR A 127 -32.77 5.39 -0.91
C TYR A 127 -33.64 4.13 -1.09
N ARG A 128 -34.79 4.27 -1.76
CA ARG A 128 -35.69 3.13 -2.07
C ARG A 128 -35.01 2.05 -2.91
N GLU A 129 -33.92 2.36 -3.61
CA GLU A 129 -33.21 1.41 -4.47
C GLU A 129 -32.27 0.44 -3.73
N ALA A 130 -32.02 0.60 -2.42
CA ALA A 130 -31.07 -0.28 -1.73
C ALA A 130 -31.35 -0.49 -0.22
N PRO A 131 -32.54 -0.96 0.18
CA PRO A 131 -32.86 -1.23 1.59
C PRO A 131 -31.87 -2.18 2.28
N ASP A 132 -31.32 -3.16 1.54
CA ASP A 132 -30.37 -4.13 2.09
C ASP A 132 -29.01 -3.51 2.42
N ILE A 133 -28.54 -2.53 1.61
CA ILE A 133 -27.32 -1.76 1.89
C ILE A 133 -27.49 -0.98 3.19
N ILE A 134 -28.65 -0.36 3.39
CA ILE A 134 -28.95 0.43 4.58
C ILE A 134 -28.95 -0.44 5.84
N ALA A 135 -29.56 -1.62 5.75
CA ALA A 135 -29.55 -2.58 6.84
C ALA A 135 -28.13 -3.01 7.19
N ASP A 136 -27.31 -3.38 6.19
CA ASP A 136 -25.95 -3.84 6.45
C ASP A 136 -25.03 -2.74 7.00
N VAL A 137 -25.13 -1.49 6.54
CA VAL A 137 -24.27 -0.38 7.02
C VAL A 137 -24.63 0.09 8.44
N ARG A 138 -25.90 0.00 8.85
CA ARG A 138 -26.33 0.46 10.19
C ARG A 138 -25.84 -0.38 11.35
N TRP A 139 -25.48 -1.64 11.10
CA TRP A 139 -25.10 -2.60 12.14
C TRP A 139 -23.59 -2.86 12.17
N GLN A 140 -22.79 -1.87 11.82
CA GLN A 140 -21.34 -1.94 11.77
C GLN A 140 -20.75 -1.51 13.11
N ASP A 141 -19.75 -2.24 13.59
CA ASP A 141 -19.06 -1.92 14.84
C ASP A 141 -18.04 -0.80 14.62
N PHE A 142 -17.42 -0.76 13.44
CA PHE A 142 -16.47 0.27 13.06
C PHE A 142 -16.58 0.63 11.58
N VAL A 143 -16.31 1.91 11.28
CA VAL A 143 -16.36 2.46 9.92
C VAL A 143 -15.03 3.11 9.61
N LEU A 144 -14.32 2.55 8.62
CA LEU A 144 -13.02 3.03 8.20
C LEU A 144 -13.17 4.12 7.12
N LEU A 145 -13.21 5.37 7.54
CA LEU A 145 -13.44 6.51 6.65
C LEU A 145 -12.33 6.71 5.61
N PRO A 146 -12.62 7.17 4.38
CA PRO A 146 -11.62 7.34 3.31
C PRO A 146 -10.38 8.16 3.72
N ASN A 147 -10.58 9.28 4.41
CA ASN A 147 -9.47 10.15 4.85
C ASN A 147 -8.55 9.47 5.87
N THR A 148 -9.02 8.44 6.55
CA THR A 148 -8.20 7.67 7.49
C THR A 148 -7.45 6.54 6.78
N GLN A 149 -7.95 6.04 5.65
CA GLN A 149 -7.32 4.96 4.89
C GLN A 149 -5.98 5.37 4.27
N GLN A 150 -5.80 6.66 4.01
CA GLN A 150 -4.56 7.21 3.46
C GLN A 150 -3.50 7.52 4.52
N ARG A 151 -3.74 7.20 5.80
CA ARG A 151 -2.73 7.39 6.84
C ARG A 151 -1.88 6.15 6.96
N VAL A 152 -0.59 6.36 7.18
CA VAL A 152 0.30 5.26 7.53
C VAL A 152 -0.03 4.80 8.94
N PHE A 153 -0.33 3.51 9.07
CA PHE A 153 -0.41 2.86 10.35
C PHE A 153 0.64 1.78 10.39
N LYS A 154 1.53 1.87 11.38
CA LYS A 154 2.43 0.78 11.72
C LYS A 154 1.90 0.16 13.00
N PRO A 155 1.11 -0.92 12.92
CA PRO A 155 0.68 -1.60 14.13
C PRO A 155 1.90 -2.10 14.92
N GLU A 156 1.76 -2.17 16.24
CA GLU A 156 2.78 -2.75 17.12
C GLU A 156 2.87 -4.29 16.98
N GLN A 157 1.77 -4.92 16.54
CA GLN A 157 1.72 -6.36 16.28
C GLN A 157 2.17 -6.69 14.83
N PRO A 158 2.59 -7.95 14.57
CA PRO A 158 2.93 -8.40 13.23
C PRO A 158 1.83 -8.11 12.21
N LEU A 159 2.24 -7.71 11.01
CA LEU A 159 1.32 -7.42 9.93
C LEU A 159 0.68 -8.69 9.39
N LEU A 160 -0.63 -8.63 9.13
CA LEU A 160 -1.36 -9.67 8.41
C LEU A 160 -1.27 -9.43 6.89
N PRO A 161 -0.61 -10.31 6.12
CA PRO A 161 -0.47 -10.10 4.69
C PRO A 161 -1.73 -10.52 3.91
N LEU A 162 -1.93 -9.89 2.75
CA LEU A 162 -2.85 -10.36 1.72
C LEU A 162 -2.47 -11.76 1.23
N ARG A 163 -3.43 -12.48 0.65
CA ARG A 163 -3.27 -13.87 0.22
C ARG A 163 -3.69 -14.09 -1.21
N ILE A 164 -2.89 -14.88 -1.92
CA ILE A 164 -3.34 -15.46 -3.18
C ILE A 164 -4.40 -16.53 -2.84
N PRO A 165 -5.59 -16.50 -3.45
CA PRO A 165 -6.57 -17.56 -3.27
C PRO A 165 -6.00 -18.92 -3.70
N ALA A 166 -6.22 -19.95 -2.88
CA ALA A 166 -5.59 -21.26 -3.07
C ALA A 166 -6.00 -21.94 -4.38
N ASP A 167 -7.22 -21.69 -4.83
CA ASP A 167 -7.81 -22.22 -6.07
C ASP A 167 -7.15 -21.68 -7.35
N VAL A 168 -6.52 -20.49 -7.29
CA VAL A 168 -5.84 -19.89 -8.46
C VAL A 168 -4.32 -19.96 -8.39
N ALA A 169 -3.74 -20.30 -7.22
CA ALA A 169 -2.30 -20.22 -6.99
C ALA A 169 -1.48 -21.13 -7.94
N SER A 170 -1.93 -22.36 -8.19
CA SER A 170 -1.25 -23.31 -9.09
C SER A 170 -1.26 -22.85 -10.55
N ASP A 171 -2.32 -22.17 -10.98
CA ASP A 171 -2.45 -21.67 -12.35
C ASP A 171 -1.55 -20.44 -12.58
N LEU A 172 -1.51 -19.54 -11.60
CA LEU A 172 -0.60 -18.38 -11.61
C LEU A 172 0.86 -18.81 -11.61
N HIS A 173 1.20 -19.84 -10.82
CA HIS A 173 2.52 -20.47 -10.80
C HIS A 173 2.93 -20.97 -12.19
N ARG A 174 2.11 -21.82 -12.80
CA ARG A 174 2.36 -22.37 -14.14
C ARG A 174 2.48 -21.27 -15.19
N ARG A 175 1.66 -20.21 -15.10
CA ARG A 175 1.70 -19.09 -16.03
C ARG A 175 3.03 -18.32 -15.94
N LEU A 176 3.59 -18.10 -14.76
CA LEU A 176 4.93 -17.49 -14.62
C LEU A 176 6.02 -18.37 -15.25
N ILE A 177 5.95 -19.70 -15.07
CA ILE A 177 6.89 -20.63 -15.71
C ILE A 177 6.79 -20.55 -17.24
N GLN A 178 5.57 -20.57 -17.78
CA GLN A 178 5.31 -20.44 -19.22
C GLN A 178 5.83 -19.12 -19.81
N LEU A 179 5.86 -18.06 -19.01
CA LEU A 179 6.41 -16.77 -19.41
C LEU A 179 7.95 -16.71 -19.34
N GLY A 180 8.61 -17.75 -18.82
CA GLY A 180 10.06 -17.91 -18.87
C GLY A 180 10.77 -17.92 -17.52
N LEU A 181 10.06 -17.96 -16.38
CA LEU A 181 10.71 -18.21 -15.09
C LEU A 181 11.06 -19.70 -14.91
N ASP A 182 12.26 -19.97 -14.39
CA ASP A 182 12.64 -21.27 -13.82
C ASP A 182 12.26 -21.28 -12.33
N ASP A 183 11.47 -22.27 -11.90
CA ASP A 183 11.03 -22.45 -10.51
C ASP A 183 12.12 -23.04 -9.61
N ARG A 184 13.21 -23.52 -10.19
CA ARG A 184 14.41 -23.97 -9.46
C ARG A 184 15.38 -22.83 -9.14
N ARG A 185 15.11 -21.63 -9.64
CA ARG A 185 15.89 -20.41 -9.39
C ARG A 185 15.06 -19.41 -8.61
N TRP A 186 15.69 -18.62 -7.75
CA TRP A 186 15.04 -17.47 -7.14
C TRP A 186 14.83 -16.35 -8.17
N PHE A 187 13.88 -15.47 -7.88
CA PHE A 187 13.67 -14.24 -8.65
C PHE A 187 13.39 -13.06 -7.72
N CYS A 188 13.65 -11.86 -8.20
CA CYS A 188 13.20 -10.62 -7.57
C CYS A 188 12.15 -9.92 -8.44
N CYS A 189 11.28 -9.14 -7.81
CA CYS A 189 10.44 -8.22 -8.54
C CYS A 189 11.12 -6.84 -8.64
N MET A 190 10.90 -6.15 -9.75
CA MET A 190 11.30 -4.75 -9.89
C MET A 190 10.12 -3.88 -10.30
N HIS A 191 10.13 -2.64 -9.85
CA HIS A 191 9.19 -1.62 -10.30
C HIS A 191 9.83 -0.24 -10.28
N TYR A 192 9.41 0.61 -11.20
CA TYR A 192 9.79 2.00 -11.25
C TYR A 192 8.68 2.79 -11.94
N ARG A 193 8.60 4.09 -11.67
CA ARG A 193 7.52 4.94 -12.18
C ARG A 193 8.06 5.89 -13.24
N GLU A 194 7.44 5.86 -14.41
CA GLU A 194 7.81 6.72 -15.53
C GLU A 194 7.00 8.03 -15.55
N ALA A 195 7.59 9.05 -16.17
CA ALA A 195 6.95 10.36 -16.28
C ALA A 195 5.70 10.39 -17.16
N ASN A 196 5.46 9.38 -17.99
CA ASN A 196 4.30 9.29 -18.89
C ASN A 196 3.06 8.67 -18.24
N TYR A 197 3.13 8.18 -17.00
CA TYR A 197 1.98 7.54 -16.36
C TYR A 197 0.82 8.51 -16.16
N GLN A 198 -0.29 8.34 -16.88
CA GLN A 198 -1.37 9.33 -16.96
C GLN A 198 -2.25 9.44 -15.70
N TRP A 199 -2.30 8.40 -14.87
CA TRP A 199 -3.14 8.37 -13.66
C TRP A 199 -2.42 8.90 -12.41
N LYS A 200 -1.32 9.64 -12.60
CA LYS A 200 -0.59 10.27 -11.48
C LYS A 200 -1.16 11.64 -11.14
N TYR A 201 -0.94 12.03 -9.88
CA TYR A 201 -0.97 13.43 -9.49
C TYR A 201 0.19 14.19 -10.17
N ILE A 202 0.00 15.48 -10.47
CA ILE A 202 0.85 16.35 -11.33
C ILE A 202 2.35 16.38 -10.97
N SER A 203 2.75 15.87 -9.80
CA SER A 203 4.13 15.85 -9.33
C SER A 203 4.98 14.74 -9.97
N ASN A 204 6.13 15.14 -10.52
CA ASN A 204 7.16 14.24 -11.08
C ASN A 204 8.21 13.82 -10.04
N ILE A 205 8.08 14.21 -8.76
CA ILE A 205 9.04 13.90 -7.70
C ILE A 205 9.32 12.39 -7.60
N ARG A 206 8.32 11.55 -7.88
CA ARG A 206 8.41 10.08 -7.82
C ARG A 206 8.83 9.43 -9.13
N ASP A 207 8.85 10.19 -10.22
CA ASP A 207 9.22 9.64 -11.52
C ASP A 207 10.73 9.42 -11.58
N CYS A 208 11.16 8.48 -12.40
CA CYS A 208 12.56 8.20 -12.66
C CYS A 208 12.80 7.94 -14.15
N ASP A 209 14.06 8.00 -14.55
CA ASP A 209 14.50 7.56 -15.86
C ASP A 209 14.61 6.02 -15.87
N PRO A 210 13.87 5.31 -16.74
CA PRO A 210 13.98 3.85 -16.88
C PRO A 210 15.41 3.38 -17.09
N ASP A 211 16.22 4.14 -17.83
CA ASP A 211 17.55 3.70 -18.26
C ASP A 211 18.51 3.52 -17.07
N VAL A 212 18.21 4.18 -15.94
CA VAL A 212 18.95 4.01 -14.69
C VAL A 212 18.66 2.66 -14.02
N TYR A 213 17.46 2.10 -14.23
CA TYR A 213 16.98 0.85 -13.65
C TYR A 213 17.24 -0.37 -14.53
N LEU A 214 17.30 -0.23 -15.86
CA LEU A 214 17.46 -1.37 -16.77
C LEU A 214 18.71 -2.23 -16.50
N PRO A 215 19.88 -1.66 -16.14
CA PRO A 215 21.06 -2.46 -15.81
C PRO A 215 20.87 -3.41 -14.62
N LEU A 216 19.86 -3.17 -13.77
CA LEU A 216 19.50 -4.09 -12.68
C LEU A 216 19.11 -5.47 -13.21
N ILE A 217 18.48 -5.55 -14.39
CA ILE A 217 18.03 -6.81 -14.98
C ILE A 217 19.23 -7.70 -15.27
N ASP A 218 20.21 -7.18 -16.02
CA ASP A 218 21.42 -7.93 -16.36
C ASP A 218 22.26 -8.21 -15.12
N TYR A 219 22.34 -7.27 -14.17
CA TYR A 219 23.06 -7.49 -12.92
C TYR A 219 22.49 -8.67 -12.13
N VAL A 220 21.17 -8.71 -11.92
CA VAL A 220 20.54 -9.83 -11.20
C VAL A 220 20.71 -11.15 -11.95
N VAL A 221 20.53 -11.16 -13.27
CA VAL A 221 20.59 -12.39 -14.07
C VAL A 221 22.02 -12.92 -14.18
N ASP A 222 22.99 -12.07 -14.50
CA ASP A 222 24.35 -12.48 -14.86
C ASP A 222 25.32 -12.49 -13.67
N ARG A 223 25.11 -11.61 -12.68
CA ARG A 223 26.01 -11.49 -11.51
C ARG A 223 25.47 -12.22 -10.30
N LEU A 224 24.19 -12.02 -9.97
CA LEU A 224 23.58 -12.66 -8.79
C LEU A 224 23.01 -14.06 -9.10
N GLY A 225 22.85 -14.40 -10.39
CA GLY A 225 22.34 -15.70 -10.83
C GLY A 225 20.83 -15.87 -10.64
N GLY A 226 20.10 -14.79 -10.42
CA GLY A 226 18.64 -14.77 -10.25
C GLY A 226 17.86 -14.58 -11.55
N GLN A 227 16.59 -14.23 -11.38
CA GLN A 227 15.68 -13.84 -12.46
C GLN A 227 14.95 -12.55 -12.03
N VAL A 228 14.40 -11.81 -12.99
CA VAL A 228 13.73 -10.55 -12.73
C VAL A 228 12.31 -10.55 -13.29
N VAL A 229 11.37 -10.11 -12.47
CA VAL A 229 9.98 -9.87 -12.88
C VAL A 229 9.68 -8.38 -12.78
N ARG A 230 9.41 -7.72 -13.91
CA ARG A 230 8.97 -6.30 -13.90
C ARG A 230 7.47 -6.19 -13.67
N LEU A 231 7.11 -5.35 -12.69
CA LEU A 231 5.73 -5.01 -12.35
C LEU A 231 5.39 -3.61 -12.87
N GLY A 232 4.10 -3.36 -13.11
CA GLY A 232 3.60 -2.02 -13.38
C GLY A 232 2.48 -1.97 -14.42
N HIS A 233 2.40 -0.82 -15.10
CA HIS A 233 1.33 -0.47 -16.02
C HIS A 233 1.74 -0.75 -17.48
N PRO A 234 0.80 -1.13 -18.38
CA PRO A 234 1.09 -1.39 -19.80
C PRO A 234 1.78 -0.25 -20.57
N GLU A 235 1.64 0.98 -20.09
CA GLU A 235 2.24 2.19 -20.70
C GLU A 235 3.71 2.44 -20.34
N MET A 236 4.29 1.66 -19.42
CA MET A 236 5.74 1.73 -19.15
C MET A 236 6.53 1.48 -20.44
N ARG A 237 7.74 1.99 -20.58
CA ARG A 237 8.59 1.77 -21.76
C ARG A 237 8.79 0.27 -22.03
N ASP A 238 8.74 -0.12 -23.29
CA ASP A 238 9.08 -1.50 -23.69
C ASP A 238 10.51 -1.84 -23.32
N HIS A 239 10.73 -3.09 -22.94
CA HIS A 239 12.06 -3.62 -22.71
C HIS A 239 12.33 -4.75 -23.70
N PRO A 240 13.53 -4.81 -24.31
CA PRO A 240 13.89 -5.94 -25.16
C PRO A 240 13.73 -7.28 -24.42
N PRO A 241 13.27 -8.34 -25.09
CA PRO A 241 13.24 -9.68 -24.50
C PRO A 241 14.62 -10.11 -24.02
N ARG A 242 14.68 -10.73 -22.83
CA ARG A 242 15.92 -11.16 -22.18
C ARG A 242 15.68 -12.48 -21.43
N PRO A 243 16.47 -13.54 -21.65
CA PRO A 243 16.34 -14.77 -20.85
C PRO A 243 16.53 -14.47 -19.35
N GLY A 244 15.66 -15.03 -18.50
CA GLY A 244 15.65 -14.73 -17.07
C GLY A 244 14.94 -13.42 -16.69
N PHE A 245 14.29 -12.76 -17.65
CA PHE A 245 13.47 -11.57 -17.43
C PHE A 245 12.03 -11.79 -17.91
N VAL A 246 11.05 -11.49 -17.06
CA VAL A 246 9.62 -11.53 -17.37
C VAL A 246 9.01 -10.16 -17.11
N ASP A 247 8.36 -9.61 -18.14
CA ASP A 247 7.75 -8.28 -18.07
C ASP A 247 6.23 -8.37 -17.96
N LEU A 248 5.73 -8.38 -16.71
CA LEU A 248 4.29 -8.46 -16.46
C LEU A 248 3.56 -7.15 -16.73
N ALA A 249 4.28 -6.01 -16.73
CA ALA A 249 3.68 -4.73 -17.04
C ALA A 249 3.05 -4.73 -18.44
N LYS A 250 3.64 -5.50 -19.38
CA LYS A 250 3.18 -5.61 -20.77
C LYS A 250 2.08 -6.61 -21.03
N LEU A 251 1.68 -7.36 -20.01
CA LEU A 251 0.59 -8.31 -20.13
C LEU A 251 -0.73 -7.63 -19.73
N PRO A 252 -1.77 -7.70 -20.59
CA PRO A 252 -3.11 -7.31 -20.17
C PRO A 252 -3.60 -8.25 -19.05
N ASP A 253 -4.48 -7.73 -18.19
CA ASP A 253 -5.14 -8.49 -17.13
C ASP A 253 -4.14 -9.30 -16.26
N SER A 254 -3.03 -8.65 -15.93
CA SER A 254 -1.92 -9.26 -15.19
C SER A 254 -1.94 -8.96 -13.70
N THR A 255 -2.99 -8.33 -13.17
CA THR A 255 -3.02 -7.86 -11.77
C THR A 255 -2.80 -9.01 -10.78
N MET A 256 -3.56 -10.10 -10.89
CA MET A 256 -3.41 -11.27 -10.02
C MET A 256 -2.05 -11.96 -10.24
N LEU A 257 -1.51 -11.93 -11.46
CA LEU A 257 -0.20 -12.50 -11.77
C LEU A 257 0.94 -11.67 -11.17
N GLN A 258 0.83 -10.34 -11.19
CA GLN A 258 1.74 -9.42 -10.52
C GLN A 258 1.67 -9.61 -9.00
N ALA A 259 0.47 -9.75 -8.43
CA ALA A 259 0.29 -10.07 -7.01
C ALA A 259 0.95 -11.41 -6.63
N TYR A 260 0.76 -12.44 -7.46
CA TYR A 260 1.40 -13.73 -7.26
C TYR A 260 2.92 -13.63 -7.30
N ALA A 261 3.48 -12.95 -8.31
CA ALA A 261 4.92 -12.72 -8.42
C ALA A 261 5.48 -12.03 -7.17
N VAL A 262 4.84 -10.96 -6.69
CA VAL A 262 5.23 -10.28 -5.44
C VAL A 262 5.18 -11.22 -4.24
N SER A 263 4.12 -12.04 -4.12
CA SER A 263 3.98 -12.97 -3.01
C SER A 263 5.12 -14.01 -2.96
N ARG A 264 5.69 -14.37 -4.12
CA ARG A 264 6.74 -15.38 -4.30
C ARG A 264 8.15 -14.83 -4.51
N ALA A 265 8.31 -13.51 -4.64
CA ALA A 265 9.61 -12.90 -4.86
C ALA A 265 10.52 -13.12 -3.64
N ARG A 266 11.81 -13.38 -3.90
CA ARG A 266 12.85 -13.43 -2.85
C ARG A 266 12.96 -12.07 -2.16
N PHE A 267 13.02 -11.02 -2.97
CA PHE A 267 12.94 -9.62 -2.57
C PHE A 267 12.42 -8.78 -3.74
N CYS A 268 12.17 -7.50 -3.49
CA CYS A 268 11.81 -6.50 -4.49
C CYS A 268 12.82 -5.35 -4.47
N VAL A 269 13.05 -4.73 -5.63
CA VAL A 269 13.76 -3.44 -5.76
C VAL A 269 12.84 -2.47 -6.47
N SER A 270 12.48 -1.36 -5.83
CA SER A 270 11.43 -0.51 -6.37
C SER A 270 11.66 0.98 -6.15
N GLY A 271 11.33 1.78 -7.16
CA GLY A 271 11.16 3.23 -6.99
C GLY A 271 9.93 3.59 -6.15
N SER A 272 9.70 4.87 -5.88
CA SER A 272 8.50 5.30 -5.14
C SER A 272 7.22 5.20 -6.01
N GLY A 273 6.35 4.22 -5.73
CA GLY A 273 5.22 3.88 -6.60
C GLY A 273 4.08 3.16 -5.89
N GLY A 274 2.92 3.08 -6.54
CA GLY A 274 1.75 2.38 -5.99
C GLY A 274 1.96 0.86 -5.86
N ALA A 275 2.85 0.28 -6.68
CA ALA A 275 3.20 -1.14 -6.57
C ALA A 275 3.89 -1.48 -5.23
N ASN A 276 4.51 -0.50 -4.56
CA ASN A 276 5.13 -0.69 -3.24
C ASN A 276 4.09 -1.11 -2.19
N CYS A 277 2.85 -0.65 -2.34
CA CYS A 277 1.76 -1.04 -1.46
C CYS A 277 1.44 -2.53 -1.58
N LEU A 278 1.59 -3.11 -2.78
CA LEU A 278 1.43 -4.54 -3.01
C LEU A 278 2.55 -5.34 -2.34
N MET A 279 3.81 -4.89 -2.50
CA MET A 279 4.98 -5.50 -1.86
C MET A 279 4.83 -5.50 -0.33
N HIS A 280 4.39 -4.37 0.21
CA HIS A 280 4.09 -4.26 1.64
C HIS A 280 2.96 -5.19 2.08
N ALA A 281 1.85 -5.22 1.34
CA ALA A 281 0.68 -5.99 1.71
C ALA A 281 0.93 -7.51 1.65
N PHE A 282 1.91 -7.98 0.89
CA PHE A 282 2.34 -9.39 0.90
C PHE A 282 3.52 -9.68 1.83
N ASP A 283 3.94 -8.68 2.62
CA ASP A 283 5.11 -8.75 3.49
C ASP A 283 6.37 -9.21 2.73
N ALA A 284 6.55 -8.72 1.50
CA ALA A 284 7.72 -9.01 0.68
C ALA A 284 8.88 -8.08 1.08
N PRO A 285 10.11 -8.61 1.27
CA PRO A 285 11.28 -7.77 1.50
C PRO A 285 11.50 -6.82 0.33
N VAL A 286 11.69 -5.53 0.60
CA VAL A 286 11.81 -4.51 -0.46
C VAL A 286 12.93 -3.50 -0.19
N GLY A 287 13.81 -3.33 -1.17
CA GLY A 287 14.73 -2.19 -1.26
C GLY A 287 14.07 -1.07 -2.04
N LEU A 288 13.72 0.02 -1.35
CA LEU A 288 13.07 1.19 -1.94
C LEU A 288 14.10 2.24 -2.30
N VAL A 289 14.20 2.56 -3.59
CA VAL A 289 15.10 3.57 -4.15
C VAL A 289 14.31 4.84 -4.50
N ASP A 290 15.00 5.98 -4.50
CA ASP A 290 14.39 7.30 -4.70
C ASP A 290 13.24 7.61 -3.73
N SER A 291 13.22 7.01 -2.55
CA SER A 291 12.12 7.22 -1.61
C SER A 291 12.09 8.68 -1.16
N CYS A 292 10.93 9.31 -1.30
CA CYS A 292 10.68 10.72 -1.00
C CYS A 292 9.53 10.92 -0.02
N GLY A 293 8.99 9.83 0.54
CA GLY A 293 7.85 9.86 1.42
C GLY A 293 8.02 8.87 2.56
N TRP A 294 7.81 9.35 3.79
CA TRP A 294 7.82 8.51 4.98
C TRP A 294 6.76 7.39 4.99
N PHE A 295 5.79 7.41 4.07
CA PHE A 295 4.84 6.31 3.83
C PHE A 295 5.53 4.98 3.54
N ASP A 296 6.65 5.03 2.83
CA ASP A 296 7.48 3.89 2.49
C ASP A 296 8.12 3.23 3.73
N CYS A 297 8.13 3.91 4.88
CA CYS A 297 8.85 3.50 6.09
C CYS A 297 8.02 2.65 7.07
N ALA A 298 6.71 2.50 6.85
CA ALA A 298 5.89 1.66 7.72
C ALA A 298 6.04 0.16 7.46
N TYR A 299 6.67 -0.20 6.35
CA TYR A 299 6.73 -1.58 5.93
C TYR A 299 7.76 -2.32 6.77
N GLN A 300 7.35 -3.44 7.36
CA GLN A 300 8.17 -4.20 8.29
C GLN A 300 9.52 -4.62 7.66
N HIS A 301 9.49 -5.01 6.39
CA HIS A 301 10.65 -5.46 5.63
C HIS A 301 11.05 -4.50 4.49
N ALA A 302 10.79 -3.19 4.64
CA ALA A 302 11.35 -2.19 3.73
C ALA A 302 12.67 -1.59 4.23
N PHE A 303 13.58 -1.42 3.30
CA PHE A 303 14.87 -0.74 3.46
C PHE A 303 14.95 0.36 2.42
N LEU A 304 15.35 1.56 2.83
CA LEU A 304 15.21 2.76 2.03
C LEU A 304 16.57 3.34 1.64
N LEU A 305 16.71 3.64 0.37
CA LEU A 305 17.67 4.59 -0.15
C LEU A 305 16.89 5.81 -0.68
N THR A 306 17.00 6.94 0.02
CA THR A 306 16.30 8.16 -0.39
C THR A 306 16.98 8.78 -1.60
N LEU A 307 16.19 9.55 -2.35
CA LEU A 307 16.76 10.61 -3.19
C LEU A 307 17.53 11.62 -2.34
N THR A 308 18.33 12.45 -2.99
CA THR A 308 19.05 13.55 -2.35
C THR A 308 18.34 14.87 -2.65
N VAL A 309 18.15 15.70 -1.63
CA VAL A 309 17.63 17.07 -1.78
C VAL A 309 18.79 18.05 -1.57
N VAL A 310 19.08 18.88 -2.56
CA VAL A 310 20.03 19.99 -2.42
C VAL A 310 19.23 21.25 -2.11
N THR A 311 19.47 21.84 -0.94
CA THR A 311 18.78 23.05 -0.47
C THR A 311 19.31 24.31 -1.16
N PRO A 312 18.64 25.47 -1.03
CA PRO A 312 19.14 26.74 -1.58
C PRO A 312 20.50 27.17 -1.01
N SER A 313 20.86 26.71 0.20
CA SER A 313 22.19 26.95 0.79
C SER A 313 23.28 26.02 0.26
N GLY A 314 22.97 25.13 -0.69
CA GLY A 314 23.87 24.10 -1.21
C GLY A 314 24.02 22.88 -0.30
N GLN A 315 23.22 22.77 0.77
CA GLN A 315 23.29 21.61 1.67
C GLN A 315 22.65 20.39 0.99
N SER A 316 23.36 19.27 0.99
CA SER A 316 22.85 17.98 0.54
C SER A 316 22.18 17.23 1.69
N LEU A 317 20.90 16.90 1.54
CA LEU A 317 20.10 16.15 2.50
C LEU A 317 19.74 14.78 1.93
N ARG A 318 20.12 13.72 2.65
CA ARG A 318 19.81 12.33 2.32
C ARG A 318 19.50 11.55 3.59
N GLN A 319 18.72 10.46 3.49
CA GLN A 319 18.41 9.53 4.57
C GLN A 319 17.99 10.24 5.87
N ASP A 320 18.71 10.04 6.99
CA ASP A 320 18.42 10.65 8.28
C ASP A 320 18.35 12.18 8.18
N ALA A 321 19.29 12.83 7.47
CA ALA A 321 19.27 14.28 7.31
C ALA A 321 18.03 14.76 6.52
N LEU A 322 17.60 14.00 5.51
CA LEU A 322 16.38 14.31 4.77
C LEU A 322 15.12 14.08 5.63
N PHE A 323 15.09 13.01 6.41
CA PHE A 323 13.99 12.70 7.32
C PHE A 323 13.85 13.75 8.43
N GLU A 324 14.94 14.07 9.11
CA GLU A 324 14.99 15.06 10.19
C GLU A 324 14.64 16.48 9.72
N SER A 325 14.89 16.80 8.45
CA SER A 325 14.49 18.08 7.86
C SER A 325 12.97 18.24 7.67
N GLY A 326 12.21 17.14 7.72
CA GLY A 326 10.78 17.10 7.37
C GLY A 326 10.50 17.09 5.87
N LEU A 327 11.54 17.17 5.01
CA LEU A 327 11.40 17.13 3.55
C LEU A 327 11.27 15.71 2.99
N MET A 328 11.42 14.65 3.80
CA MET A 328 11.04 13.27 3.42
C MET A 328 9.51 13.06 3.40
N ASN A 329 8.79 13.99 2.79
CA ASN A 329 7.35 14.00 2.62
C ASN A 329 7.04 14.63 1.27
N GLN A 330 6.42 13.87 0.35
CA GLN A 330 6.20 14.33 -1.03
C GLN A 330 5.47 15.68 -1.09
N ARG A 331 4.47 15.91 -0.23
CA ARG A 331 3.71 17.17 -0.22
C ARG A 331 4.55 18.32 0.34
N ALA A 332 5.29 18.10 1.43
CA ALA A 332 6.16 19.11 2.01
C ALA A 332 7.29 19.49 1.04
N LEU A 333 7.91 18.50 0.40
CA LEU A 333 8.96 18.70 -0.60
C LEU A 333 8.43 19.49 -1.81
N GLN A 334 7.24 19.12 -2.32
CA GLN A 334 6.59 19.86 -3.41
C GLN A 334 6.34 21.32 -3.05
N ILE A 335 5.79 21.60 -1.85
CA ILE A 335 5.57 22.98 -1.37
C ILE A 335 6.90 23.73 -1.23
N ALA A 336 7.95 23.07 -0.74
CA ALA A 336 9.26 23.68 -0.61
C ALA A 336 9.84 24.07 -1.97
N MET A 337 9.74 23.18 -2.98
CA MET A 337 10.18 23.46 -4.35
C MET A 337 9.39 24.61 -5.00
N GLU A 338 8.09 24.69 -4.76
CA GLU A 338 7.25 25.79 -5.26
C GLU A 338 7.62 27.14 -4.65
N ARG A 339 8.06 27.16 -3.38
CA ARG A 339 8.48 28.37 -2.67
C ARG A 339 9.94 28.75 -2.92
N HIS A 340 10.78 27.76 -3.21
CA HIS A 340 12.22 27.91 -3.38
C HIS A 340 12.66 27.22 -4.68
N LEU A 341 12.72 28.00 -5.76
CA LEU A 341 13.06 27.50 -7.10
C LEU A 341 14.47 26.88 -7.19
N GLU A 342 15.30 27.06 -6.17
CA GLU A 342 16.68 26.57 -6.10
C GLU A 342 16.79 25.16 -5.48
N ILE A 343 15.71 24.60 -4.94
CA ILE A 343 15.73 23.22 -4.44
C ILE A 343 15.90 22.26 -5.62
N GLN A 344 16.91 21.41 -5.55
CA GLN A 344 17.18 20.38 -6.55
C GLN A 344 16.96 18.98 -5.96
N ILE A 345 16.39 18.10 -6.78
CA ILE A 345 16.28 16.67 -6.48
C ILE A 345 17.33 15.94 -7.32
N VAL A 346 18.19 15.19 -6.64
CA VAL A 346 19.16 14.28 -7.28
C VAL A 346 18.70 12.85 -7.02
N LYS A 347 18.42 12.12 -8.10
CA LYS A 347 17.97 10.72 -8.08
C LYS A 347 19.13 9.77 -7.81
N CYS A 348 18.81 8.57 -7.36
CA CYS A 348 19.80 7.51 -7.17
C CYS A 348 20.43 7.14 -8.51
N THR A 349 21.72 6.81 -8.51
CA THR A 349 22.42 6.36 -9.71
C THR A 349 22.18 4.88 -9.97
N THR A 350 22.53 4.38 -11.16
CA THR A 350 22.50 2.95 -11.45
C THR A 350 23.33 2.16 -10.44
N GLU A 351 24.56 2.61 -10.15
CA GLU A 351 25.46 1.95 -9.20
C GLU A 351 24.80 1.79 -7.82
N GLU A 352 24.13 2.84 -7.34
CA GLU A 352 23.41 2.78 -6.07
C GLU A 352 22.24 1.79 -6.09
N ILE A 353 21.47 1.73 -7.19
CA ILE A 353 20.39 0.74 -7.35
C ILE A 353 20.94 -0.69 -7.34
N LEU A 354 22.08 -0.93 -8.00
CA LEU A 354 22.73 -2.24 -8.00
C LEU A 354 23.20 -2.62 -6.58
N ARG A 355 23.75 -1.66 -5.82
CA ARG A 355 24.14 -1.90 -4.43
C ARG A 355 22.94 -2.17 -3.51
N VAL A 356 21.78 -1.57 -3.78
CA VAL A 356 20.53 -1.96 -3.09
C VAL A 356 20.16 -3.40 -3.41
N ALA A 357 20.36 -3.87 -4.64
CA ALA A 357 20.12 -5.27 -5.00
C ALA A 357 21.08 -6.23 -4.28
N ASP A 358 22.37 -5.89 -4.17
CA ASP A 358 23.33 -6.65 -3.37
C ASP A 358 22.89 -6.73 -1.90
N PHE A 359 22.56 -5.59 -1.30
CA PHE A 359 22.07 -5.52 0.07
C PHE A 359 20.86 -6.42 0.28
N MET A 360 19.86 -6.35 -0.62
CA MET A 360 18.65 -7.17 -0.51
C MET A 360 18.91 -8.65 -0.76
N PHE A 361 19.83 -8.98 -1.67
CA PHE A 361 20.26 -10.36 -1.91
C PHE A 361 20.87 -10.97 -0.65
N ASP A 362 21.82 -10.26 -0.02
CA ASP A 362 22.46 -10.70 1.22
C ASP A 362 21.46 -10.77 2.39
N HIS A 363 20.61 -9.75 2.53
CA HIS A 363 19.58 -9.69 3.57
C HIS A 363 18.57 -10.85 3.48
N THR A 364 18.38 -11.40 2.29
CA THR A 364 17.45 -12.51 2.02
C THR A 364 18.18 -13.82 1.69
N ALA A 365 19.43 -13.99 2.13
CA ALA A 365 20.25 -15.18 1.84
C ALA A 365 19.61 -16.52 2.26
N ALA A 366 18.72 -16.52 3.25
CA ALA A 366 17.98 -17.71 3.67
C ALA A 366 16.97 -18.21 2.63
N THR A 367 16.56 -17.37 1.68
CA THR A 367 15.59 -17.70 0.63
C THR A 367 16.32 -18.05 -0.67
N THR A 368 16.44 -19.33 -0.98
CA THR A 368 17.21 -19.83 -2.13
C THR A 368 16.39 -20.00 -3.42
N GLY A 369 15.05 -20.00 -3.32
CA GLY A 369 14.13 -20.19 -4.43
C GLY A 369 12.99 -19.17 -4.42
N TRP A 370 11.80 -19.58 -4.86
CA TRP A 370 10.60 -18.78 -4.72
C TRP A 370 10.18 -18.76 -3.25
N ARG A 371 9.82 -17.59 -2.73
CA ARG A 371 9.43 -17.44 -1.33
C ARG A 371 8.11 -18.14 -1.04
N ASP A 372 8.05 -18.83 0.09
CA ASP A 372 6.79 -19.36 0.61
C ASP A 372 5.84 -18.23 1.01
N ALA A 373 4.55 -18.56 1.07
CA ALA A 373 3.58 -17.57 1.53
C ALA A 373 3.80 -17.45 3.03
N PRO A 374 3.94 -16.23 3.59
CA PRO A 374 4.06 -16.07 5.03
C PRO A 374 2.87 -16.77 5.70
N GLU A 375 3.07 -17.50 6.79
CA GLU A 375 1.93 -18.10 7.48
C GLU A 375 1.01 -17.01 8.05
N MET A 376 -0.29 -17.29 8.17
CA MET A 376 -1.15 -16.43 8.99
C MET A 376 -0.76 -16.71 10.44
N PRO A 377 -0.34 -15.70 11.20
CA PRO A 377 0.03 -15.95 12.58
C PRO A 377 -1.21 -16.49 13.31
N LEU A 378 -1.06 -17.67 13.91
CA LEU A 378 -2.02 -18.25 14.85
C LEU A 378 -1.91 -17.47 16.16
N GLN A 379 -2.39 -16.23 16.17
CA GLN A 379 -2.37 -15.42 17.40
C GLN A 379 -3.64 -15.68 18.20
N PRO A 380 -3.57 -15.70 19.55
CA PRO A 380 -4.76 -15.42 20.33
C PRO A 380 -5.28 -14.05 19.90
N PHE A 381 -6.54 -13.99 19.49
CA PHE A 381 -7.16 -12.73 19.13
C PHE A 381 -7.53 -11.98 20.42
N ASP A 382 -6.93 -10.81 20.64
CA ASP A 382 -7.29 -9.94 21.77
C ASP A 382 -8.71 -9.35 21.62
N ASN A 383 -9.39 -9.63 20.50
CA ASN A 383 -10.72 -9.15 20.13
C ASN A 383 -10.88 -7.65 20.40
N SER A 384 -9.82 -6.89 20.14
CA SER A 384 -9.75 -5.45 20.39
C SER A 384 -8.64 -4.79 19.56
N PHE A 385 -8.76 -3.49 19.35
CA PHE A 385 -7.72 -2.67 18.74
C PHE A 385 -7.82 -1.24 19.26
N THR A 386 -6.70 -0.50 19.20
CA THR A 386 -6.66 0.92 19.56
C THR A 386 -6.77 1.79 18.31
N TRP A 387 -7.62 2.83 18.35
CA TRP A 387 -7.79 3.79 17.26
C TRP A 387 -7.57 5.24 17.73
N PRO A 388 -6.84 6.09 16.98
CA PRO A 388 -6.03 5.71 15.83
C PRO A 388 -4.91 4.74 16.24
N MET A 389 -4.49 3.86 15.33
CA MET A 389 -3.36 2.97 15.63
C MET A 389 -2.13 3.82 15.93
N ARG A 390 -1.50 3.54 17.08
CA ARG A 390 -0.25 4.18 17.48
C ARG A 390 0.90 3.47 16.76
N GLY A 391 1.86 4.25 16.29
CA GLY A 391 3.09 3.70 15.71
C GLY A 391 4.15 4.80 15.60
N SER A 392 5.35 4.50 16.07
CA SER A 392 6.52 5.30 15.73
C SER A 392 7.09 4.78 14.41
N ILE A 393 7.20 5.67 13.43
CA ILE A 393 7.82 5.33 12.15
C ILE A 393 9.25 5.83 12.20
N ARG A 394 10.19 4.88 12.29
CA ARG A 394 11.60 5.14 12.00
C ARG A 394 11.97 4.39 10.72
N PRO A 395 12.38 5.10 9.65
CA PRO A 395 12.85 4.44 8.43
C PRO A 395 14.05 3.53 8.72
N LYS A 396 14.18 2.44 7.96
CA LYS A 396 15.40 1.63 7.91
C LYS A 396 16.18 2.05 6.68
N PHE A 397 17.23 2.84 6.86
CA PHE A 397 18.05 3.28 5.72
C PHE A 397 19.09 2.23 5.33
N ILE A 398 19.40 2.15 4.04
CA ILE A 398 20.48 1.33 3.50
C ILE A 398 21.75 2.18 3.52
N ASP A 399 22.75 1.78 4.31
CA ASP A 399 24.05 2.45 4.34
C ASP A 399 24.89 1.98 3.13
N LEU A 400 25.25 2.92 2.25
CA LEU A 400 26.03 2.69 1.04
C LEU A 400 27.39 3.38 1.15
#